data_AF-A0A1M3CH19-F1
#
_entry.id   AF-A0A1M3CH19-F1
#
_cell.length_a   1.000
_cell.length_b   1.000
_cell.length_c   1.000
_cell.angle_alpha   90.00
_cell.angle_beta   90.00
_cell.angle_gamma   90.00
#
_symmetry.space_group_name_H-M   'P 1'
#
loop_
_entity.id
_entity.type
_entity.pdbx_description
1 polymer ?
#
loop_
_entity_poly.entity_id
_entity_poly.type
_entity_poly.pdbx_seq_one_letter_code
_entity_poly.pdbx_strand_id
1 'polypeptide(L)'
;MATYTADIDWTLAPGDDFRSGRYSRGHTVSFDGGITVPASASPHVVGKWAVKAAVDPEEMLVAALSNCHMLTFLHLARLAGFNITSYRDHAEGVMEEIAPGRQAVTRVTLKPEIAWSGEAPDAGRLAQLHHEAHETCFIANSVKTQVTVA
;
A
#
# COMPACT_ATOMS: atom_id res chain seq x y z
N MET A 1 -21.16 8.72 6.75
CA MET A 1 -20.12 9.16 5.79
C MET A 1 -18.90 9.54 6.61
N ALA A 2 -17.73 9.02 6.27
CA ALA A 2 -16.46 9.38 6.91
C ALA A 2 -15.60 10.13 5.89
N THR A 3 -14.76 11.05 6.37
CA THR A 3 -13.82 11.82 5.56
C THR A 3 -12.42 11.54 6.07
N TYR A 4 -11.48 11.28 5.15
CA TYR A 4 -10.08 11.01 5.43
C TYR A 4 -9.23 12.07 4.73
N THR A 5 -8.30 12.70 5.45
CA THR A 5 -7.50 13.82 4.94
C THR A 5 -6.01 13.51 4.99
N ALA A 6 -5.27 14.07 4.05
CA ALA A 6 -3.81 14.09 4.04
C ALA A 6 -3.34 15.46 3.53
N ASP A 7 -2.38 16.06 4.22
CA ASP A 7 -1.74 17.31 3.84
C ASP A 7 -0.38 17.02 3.22
N ILE A 8 -0.12 17.58 2.04
CA ILE A 8 1.11 17.38 1.27
C ILE A 8 1.87 18.71 1.20
N ASP A 9 3.09 18.74 1.72
CA ASP A 9 3.92 19.96 1.75
C ASP A 9 5.28 19.73 1.09
N TRP A 10 5.48 20.39 -0.05
CA TRP A 10 6.75 20.44 -0.77
C TRP A 10 7.24 21.88 -0.88
N THR A 11 8.53 22.08 -0.66
CA THR A 11 9.20 23.37 -0.82
C THR A 11 10.47 23.19 -1.65
N LEU A 12 10.71 24.12 -2.58
CA LEU A 12 11.93 24.12 -3.40
C LEU A 12 13.16 24.34 -2.51
N ALA A 13 14.14 23.44 -2.58
CA ALA A 13 15.36 23.58 -1.80
C ALA A 13 16.25 24.71 -2.35
N PRO A 14 17.00 25.43 -1.49
CA PRO A 14 17.96 26.42 -1.95
C PRO A 14 18.97 25.82 -2.93
N GLY A 15 19.10 26.44 -4.11
CA GLY A 15 20.01 26.00 -5.17
C GLY A 15 19.42 25.03 -6.18
N ASP A 16 18.21 24.52 -5.95
CA ASP A 16 17.48 23.73 -6.93
C ASP A 16 16.96 24.59 -8.09
N ASP A 17 16.88 23.99 -9.28
CA ASP A 17 16.35 24.62 -10.48
C ASP A 17 15.08 23.91 -10.93
N PHE A 18 13.95 24.46 -10.51
CA PHE A 18 12.62 23.91 -10.77
C PHE A 18 12.34 23.77 -12.27
N ARG A 19 12.66 24.81 -13.07
CA ARG A 19 12.30 24.86 -14.50
C ARG A 19 13.06 23.85 -15.34
N SER A 20 14.31 23.54 -14.99
CA SER A 20 15.07 22.48 -15.67
C SER A 20 14.78 21.08 -15.13
N GLY A 21 13.90 20.95 -14.14
CA GLY A 21 13.59 19.67 -13.50
C GLY A 21 14.66 19.17 -12.53
N ARG A 22 15.67 19.99 -12.23
CA ARG A 22 16.82 19.66 -11.36
C ARG A 22 16.53 20.09 -9.93
N TYR A 23 15.61 19.40 -9.28
CA TYR A 23 15.19 19.68 -7.91
C TYR A 23 14.81 18.41 -7.14
N SER A 24 14.94 18.43 -5.82
CA SER A 24 14.54 17.31 -4.96
C SER A 24 13.03 17.09 -4.96
N ARG A 25 12.58 15.84 -5.04
CA ARG A 25 11.17 15.47 -4.85
C ARG A 25 10.81 15.21 -3.39
N GLY A 26 11.76 15.41 -2.47
CA GLY A 26 11.52 15.27 -1.04
C GLY A 26 10.46 16.25 -0.54
N HIS A 27 9.48 15.73 0.18
CA HIS A 27 8.36 16.48 0.76
C HIS A 27 7.84 15.74 2.01
N THR A 28 6.78 16.24 2.63
CA THR A 28 6.11 15.56 3.73
C THR A 28 4.65 15.25 3.41
N VAL A 29 4.14 14.18 4.00
CA VAL A 29 2.71 13.85 4.04
C VAL A 29 2.28 13.77 5.50
N SER A 30 1.26 14.55 5.87
CA SER A 30 0.73 14.64 7.25
C SER A 30 -0.70 14.16 7.31
N PHE A 31 -1.05 13.47 8.39
CA PHE A 31 -2.39 12.91 8.63
C PHE A 31 -3.07 13.56 9.84
N ASP A 32 -4.40 13.48 9.89
CA ASP A 32 -5.25 14.10 10.92
C ASP A 32 -4.89 13.71 12.37
N GLY A 33 -4.34 12.52 12.57
CA GLY A 33 -3.83 12.05 13.87
C GLY A 33 -2.47 12.64 14.30
N GLY A 34 -1.88 13.56 13.53
CA GLY A 34 -0.61 14.22 13.84
C GLY A 34 0.64 13.47 13.37
N ILE A 35 0.49 12.36 12.65
CA ILE A 35 1.62 11.63 12.06
C ILE A 35 2.05 12.33 10.77
N THR A 36 3.35 12.60 10.67
CA THR A 36 4.00 13.12 9.45
C THR A 36 5.04 12.13 8.97
N VAL A 37 5.02 11.78 7.69
CA VAL A 37 6.01 10.90 7.06
C VAL A 37 6.81 11.66 6.01
N PRO A 38 8.15 11.44 5.93
CA PRO A 38 8.94 11.89 4.79
C PRO A 38 8.47 11.16 3.53
N ALA A 39 8.21 11.90 2.46
CA ALA A 39 7.77 11.35 1.18
C ALA A 39 8.63 11.84 0.01
N SER A 40 8.65 11.08 -1.08
CA SER A 40 9.32 11.47 -2.32
C SER A 40 8.64 10.85 -3.54
N ALA A 41 9.13 11.18 -4.73
CA ALA A 41 8.82 10.40 -5.92
C ALA A 41 9.71 9.15 -5.96
N SER A 42 9.24 8.09 -6.60
CA SER A 42 10.02 6.85 -6.73
C SER A 42 11.35 7.08 -7.46
N PRO A 43 12.47 6.47 -7.01
CA PRO A 43 13.74 6.47 -7.74
C PRO A 43 13.62 5.89 -9.15
N HIS A 44 12.63 5.01 -9.39
CA HIS A 44 12.34 4.46 -10.72
C HIS A 44 11.79 5.51 -11.70
N VAL A 45 11.23 6.61 -11.18
CA VAL A 45 10.61 7.67 -11.98
C VAL A 45 11.55 8.86 -12.15
N VAL A 46 12.16 9.35 -11.06
CA VAL A 46 12.96 10.60 -11.07
C VAL A 46 14.45 10.41 -10.82
N GLY A 47 14.90 9.16 -10.62
CA GLY A 47 16.31 8.82 -10.44
C GLY A 47 16.94 9.53 -9.23
N LYS A 48 18.04 10.25 -9.47
CA LYS A 48 18.83 10.92 -8.41
C LYS A 48 18.08 12.05 -7.67
N TRP A 49 16.94 12.49 -8.19
CA TRP A 49 16.12 13.55 -7.59
C TRP A 49 15.14 13.02 -6.54
N ALA A 50 15.05 11.70 -6.38
CA ALA A 50 14.29 11.06 -5.31
C ALA A 50 15.07 11.05 -3.99
N VAL A 51 14.34 11.06 -2.88
CA VAL A 51 14.87 10.81 -1.53
C VAL A 51 14.63 9.35 -1.19
N LYS A 52 15.66 8.50 -1.34
CA LYS A 52 15.53 7.03 -1.21
C LYS A 52 15.01 6.51 0.13
N ALA A 53 15.16 7.28 1.21
CA ALA A 53 14.72 6.89 2.55
C ALA A 53 13.28 7.32 2.86
N ALA A 54 12.63 8.05 1.94
CA ALA A 54 11.28 8.53 2.07
C ALA A 54 10.33 7.61 1.29
N VAL A 55 9.09 7.48 1.77
CA VAL A 55 8.07 6.66 1.09
C VAL A 55 7.64 7.30 -0.23
N ASP A 56 7.42 6.48 -1.26
CA ASP A 56 6.85 6.94 -2.53
C ASP A 56 5.34 6.59 -2.66
N PRO A 57 4.58 7.27 -3.57
CA PRO A 57 3.14 7.02 -3.72
C PRO A 57 2.80 5.58 -4.12
N GLU A 58 3.68 4.93 -4.90
CA GLU A 58 3.49 3.55 -5.33
C GLU A 58 3.59 2.59 -4.13
N GLU A 59 4.60 2.76 -3.27
CA GLU A 59 4.76 2.03 -2.00
C GLU A 59 3.58 2.30 -1.07
N MET A 60 3.13 3.55 -0.94
CA MET A 60 1.96 3.90 -0.13
C MET A 60 0.69 3.18 -0.60
N LEU A 61 0.47 3.08 -1.91
CA LEU A 61 -0.68 2.37 -2.48
C LEU A 61 -0.62 0.86 -2.16
N VAL A 62 0.54 0.23 -2.34
CA VAL A 62 0.76 -1.19 -1.99
C VAL A 62 0.50 -1.41 -0.50
N ALA A 63 1.04 -0.55 0.35
CA ALA A 63 0.84 -0.61 1.80
C ALA A 63 -0.63 -0.44 2.19
N ALA A 64 -1.36 0.50 1.57
CA ALA A 64 -2.78 0.71 1.84
C ALA A 64 -3.64 -0.52 1.48
N LEU A 65 -3.35 -1.16 0.34
CA LEU A 65 -4.02 -2.38 -0.12
C LEU A 65 -3.77 -3.55 0.84
N SER A 66 -2.50 -3.80 1.17
CA SER A 66 -2.09 -4.84 2.11
C SER A 66 -2.71 -4.64 3.50
N ASN A 67 -2.62 -3.42 4.04
CA ASN A 67 -3.16 -3.09 5.36
C ASN A 67 -4.69 -3.26 5.43
N CYS A 68 -5.43 -2.78 4.42
CA CYS A 68 -6.89 -2.91 4.42
C CYS A 68 -7.33 -4.37 4.29
N HIS A 69 -6.65 -5.18 3.47
CA HIS A 69 -6.90 -6.62 3.38
C HIS A 69 -6.62 -7.32 4.72
N MET A 70 -5.45 -7.07 5.32
CA MET A 70 -5.06 -7.61 6.62
C MET A 70 -6.13 -7.33 7.69
N LEU A 71 -6.54 -6.07 7.86
CA LEU A 71 -7.52 -5.70 8.90
C LEU A 71 -8.85 -6.43 8.70
N THR A 72 -9.27 -6.59 7.45
CA THR A 72 -10.50 -7.31 7.10
C THR A 72 -10.34 -8.81 7.38
N PHE A 73 -9.21 -9.41 6.98
CA PHE A 73 -8.91 -10.82 7.23
C PHE A 73 -8.84 -11.14 8.72
N LEU A 74 -8.14 -10.32 9.52
CA LEU A 74 -8.04 -10.48 10.97
C LEU A 74 -9.43 -10.47 11.62
N HIS A 75 -10.33 -9.59 11.16
CA HIS A 75 -11.71 -9.55 11.62
C HIS A 75 -12.47 -10.84 11.30
N LEU A 76 -12.40 -11.32 10.05
CA LEU A 76 -13.10 -12.53 9.60
C LEU A 76 -12.56 -13.80 10.28
N ALA A 77 -11.24 -13.93 10.43
CA ALA A 77 -10.60 -15.05 11.11
C ALA A 77 -11.08 -15.16 12.57
N ARG A 78 -11.15 -14.01 13.28
CA ARG A 78 -11.73 -13.92 14.63
C ARG A 78 -13.18 -14.42 14.66
N LEU A 79 -14.01 -13.99 13.70
CA LEU A 79 -15.42 -14.38 13.66
C LEU A 79 -15.59 -15.88 13.35
N ALA A 80 -14.67 -16.43 12.58
CA ALA A 80 -14.59 -17.86 12.28
C ALA A 80 -14.02 -18.72 13.43
N GLY A 81 -13.64 -18.10 14.57
CA GLY A 81 -13.14 -18.81 15.75
C GLY A 81 -11.65 -19.14 15.73
N PHE A 82 -10.89 -18.63 14.74
CA PHE A 82 -9.44 -18.82 14.69
C PHE A 82 -8.71 -17.75 15.49
N ASN A 83 -7.58 -18.13 16.08
CA ASN A 83 -6.76 -17.20 16.87
C ASN A 83 -5.40 -16.96 16.19
N ILE A 84 -5.22 -15.77 15.64
CA ILE A 84 -3.98 -15.32 14.98
C ILE A 84 -3.07 -14.67 16.01
N THR A 85 -1.80 -15.05 16.01
CA THR A 85 -0.76 -14.47 16.88
C THR A 85 0.16 -13.53 16.14
N SER A 86 0.36 -13.72 14.84
CA SER A 86 1.08 -12.77 13.99
C SER A 86 0.56 -12.81 12.56
N TYR A 87 0.58 -11.65 11.90
CA TYR A 87 0.37 -11.50 10.47
C TYR A 87 1.50 -10.62 9.94
N ARG A 88 2.17 -11.08 8.89
CA ARG A 88 3.16 -10.30 8.14
C ARG A 88 2.82 -10.42 6.67
N ASP A 89 2.91 -9.33 5.93
CA ASP A 89 2.71 -9.35 4.49
C ASP A 89 3.86 -8.63 3.80
N HIS A 90 4.50 -9.34 2.86
CA HIS A 90 5.50 -8.78 1.98
C HIS A 90 4.89 -8.52 0.60
N ALA A 91 3.97 -7.56 0.57
CA ALA A 91 3.22 -7.21 -0.62
C ALA A 91 4.12 -6.57 -1.70
N GLU A 92 3.80 -6.86 -2.96
CA GLU A 92 4.57 -6.40 -4.12
C GLU A 92 3.65 -5.72 -5.14
N GLY A 93 3.96 -4.49 -5.54
CA GLY A 93 3.27 -3.77 -6.59
C GLY A 93 4.06 -3.75 -7.89
N VAL A 94 3.37 -3.92 -9.02
CA VAL A 94 3.96 -3.86 -10.36
C VAL A 94 3.32 -2.72 -11.12
N MET A 95 4.16 -1.84 -11.68
CA MET A 95 3.75 -0.77 -12.58
C MET A 95 3.99 -1.16 -14.03
N GLU A 96 2.96 -1.02 -14.87
CA GLU A 96 3.01 -1.35 -16.29
C GLU A 96 2.38 -0.23 -17.14
N GLU A 97 2.70 -0.21 -18.43
CA GLU A 97 2.06 0.69 -19.39
C GLU A 97 0.65 0.17 -19.74
N ILE A 98 -0.35 1.04 -19.61
CA ILE A 98 -1.76 0.73 -19.90
C ILE A 98 -2.27 1.36 -21.21
N ALA A 99 -1.50 2.28 -21.78
CA ALA A 99 -1.69 2.95 -23.07
C ALA A 99 -0.47 3.84 -23.38
N PRO A 100 -0.25 4.31 -24.62
CA PRO A 100 0.89 5.16 -24.97
C PRO A 100 1.12 6.32 -23.99
N GLY A 101 2.24 6.25 -23.25
CA GLY A 101 2.64 7.26 -22.26
C GLY A 101 1.81 7.27 -20.97
N ARG A 102 1.01 6.24 -20.70
CA ARG A 102 0.19 6.09 -19.50
C ARG A 102 0.60 4.82 -18.76
N GLN A 103 1.06 4.99 -17.52
CA GLN A 103 1.41 3.89 -16.63
C GLN A 103 0.43 3.83 -15.45
N ALA A 104 0.31 2.65 -14.84
CA ALA A 104 -0.43 2.45 -13.61
C ALA A 104 0.17 1.28 -12.81
N VAL A 105 -0.04 1.26 -11.49
CA VAL A 105 0.15 0.04 -10.71
C VAL A 105 -0.96 -0.93 -11.10
N THR A 106 -0.65 -1.87 -11.98
CA THR A 106 -1.60 -2.79 -12.61
C THR A 106 -1.84 -4.03 -11.75
N ARG A 107 -0.86 -4.43 -10.95
CA ARG A 107 -0.92 -5.61 -10.09
C ARG A 107 -0.37 -5.33 -8.71
N VAL A 108 -1.03 -5.86 -7.68
CA VAL A 108 -0.49 -5.99 -6.33
C VAL A 108 -0.67 -7.43 -5.85
N THR A 109 0.43 -8.06 -5.46
CA THR A 109 0.43 -9.41 -4.90
C THR A 109 0.67 -9.34 -3.40
N LEU A 110 -0.33 -9.75 -2.62
CA LEU A 110 -0.25 -9.90 -1.17
C LEU A 110 0.36 -11.28 -0.86
N LYS A 111 1.28 -11.35 0.10
CA LYS A 111 2.01 -12.55 0.51
C LYS A 111 1.90 -12.72 2.04
N PRO A 112 0.70 -13.02 2.56
CA PRO A 112 0.47 -13.11 4.00
C PRO A 112 1.11 -14.35 4.62
N GLU A 113 1.96 -14.11 5.61
CA GLU A 113 2.51 -15.11 6.53
C GLU A 113 1.77 -14.99 7.87
N ILE A 114 1.02 -16.03 8.22
CA ILE A 114 0.10 -16.01 9.36
C ILE A 114 0.49 -17.11 10.36
N ALA A 115 0.75 -16.70 11.60
CA ALA A 115 0.91 -17.63 12.71
C ALA A 115 -0.39 -17.74 13.50
N TRP A 116 -0.72 -18.96 13.87
CA TRP A 116 -1.93 -19.30 14.61
C TRP A 116 -1.55 -19.85 15.98
N SER A 117 -2.42 -19.63 16.96
CA SER A 117 -2.39 -20.40 18.21
C SER A 117 -3.56 -21.37 18.21
N GLY A 118 -3.31 -22.64 18.49
CA GLY A 118 -4.31 -23.70 18.37
C GLY A 118 -4.44 -24.20 16.94
N GLU A 119 -5.65 -24.61 16.56
CA GLU A 119 -5.92 -25.15 15.23
C GLU A 119 -5.94 -24.02 14.19
N ALA A 120 -5.15 -24.20 13.12
CA ALA A 120 -5.17 -23.33 11.95
C ALA A 120 -6.29 -23.76 10.99
N PRO A 121 -6.86 -22.85 10.19
CA PRO A 121 -7.78 -23.24 9.13
C PRO A 121 -7.10 -24.22 8.17
N ASP A 122 -7.86 -25.17 7.64
CA ASP A 122 -7.42 -25.92 6.47
C ASP A 122 -7.28 -25.00 5.25
N ALA A 123 -6.64 -25.50 4.19
CA ALA A 123 -6.36 -24.70 3.00
C ALA A 123 -7.62 -24.13 2.33
N GLY A 124 -8.73 -24.87 2.34
CA GLY A 124 -9.99 -24.41 1.74
C GLY A 124 -10.61 -23.28 2.55
N ARG A 125 -10.65 -23.42 3.88
CA ARG A 125 -11.16 -22.39 4.77
C ARG A 125 -10.29 -21.14 4.76
N LEU A 126 -8.97 -21.30 4.71
CA LEU A 126 -8.03 -20.18 4.60
C LEU A 126 -8.24 -19.39 3.30
N ALA A 127 -8.34 -20.10 2.17
CA ALA A 127 -8.60 -19.47 0.88
C ALA A 127 -9.94 -18.72 0.87
N GLN A 128 -10.99 -19.31 1.46
CA GLN A 128 -12.28 -18.65 1.60
C GLN A 128 -12.19 -17.35 2.42
N LEU A 129 -11.49 -17.37 3.56
CA LEU A 129 -11.31 -16.17 4.39
C LEU A 129 -10.56 -15.06 3.64
N HIS A 130 -9.52 -15.39 2.86
CA HIS A 130 -8.81 -14.41 2.03
C HIS A 130 -9.68 -13.84 0.92
N HIS A 131 -10.53 -14.66 0.30
CA HIS A 131 -11.47 -14.22 -0.72
C HIS A 131 -12.54 -13.28 -0.14
N GLU A 132 -13.18 -13.65 0.98
CA GLU A 132 -14.16 -12.80 1.67
C GLU A 132 -13.53 -11.47 2.13
N ALA A 133 -12.28 -11.51 2.60
CA ALA A 133 -11.54 -10.31 2.96
C ALA A 133 -11.25 -9.40 1.76
N HIS A 134 -10.98 -9.98 0.58
CA HIS A 134 -10.77 -9.22 -0.64
C HIS A 134 -12.05 -8.50 -1.09
N GLU A 135 -13.19 -9.19 -1.11
CA GLU A 135 -14.49 -8.63 -1.52
C GLU A 135 -14.95 -7.46 -0.62
N THR A 136 -14.59 -7.50 0.65
CA THR A 136 -15.00 -6.49 1.65
C THR A 136 -13.93 -5.42 1.90
N CYS A 137 -12.75 -5.54 1.29
CA CYS A 137 -11.66 -4.59 1.41
C CYS A 137 -11.99 -3.26 0.69
N PHE A 138 -12.17 -2.19 1.45
CA PHE A 138 -12.53 -0.87 0.91
C PHE A 138 -11.51 -0.36 -0.11
N ILE A 139 -10.22 -0.57 0.13
CA ILE A 139 -9.16 -0.08 -0.77
C ILE A 139 -9.07 -0.92 -2.04
N ALA A 140 -9.24 -2.24 -1.96
CA ALA A 140 -9.31 -3.10 -3.15
C ALA A 140 -10.51 -2.72 -4.03
N ASN A 141 -11.66 -2.42 -3.43
CA ASN A 141 -12.86 -1.95 -4.11
C ASN A 141 -12.73 -0.52 -4.70
N SER A 142 -11.64 0.19 -4.41
CA SER A 142 -11.41 1.57 -4.84
C SER A 142 -10.44 1.68 -6.03
N VAL A 143 -9.87 0.57 -6.50
CA VAL A 143 -8.80 0.57 -7.52
C VAL A 143 -9.14 -0.30 -8.72
N LYS A 144 -8.48 -0.04 -9.86
CA LYS A 144 -8.49 -0.93 -11.04
C LYS A 144 -7.38 -1.97 -11.01
N THR A 145 -6.43 -1.82 -10.09
CA THR A 145 -5.30 -2.71 -9.87
C THR A 145 -5.80 -4.12 -9.58
N GLN A 146 -5.25 -5.13 -10.25
CA GLN A 146 -5.51 -6.52 -9.93
C GLN A 146 -4.80 -6.87 -8.62
N VAL A 147 -5.57 -7.15 -7.57
CA VAL A 147 -5.03 -7.55 -6.27
C VAL A 147 -5.19 -9.06 -6.11
N THR A 148 -4.11 -9.77 -5.83
CA THR A 148 -4.10 -11.23 -5.64
C THR A 148 -3.43 -11.60 -4.33
N VAL A 149 -3.87 -12.70 -3.71
CA VAL A 149 -3.21 -13.29 -2.53
C VAL A 149 -2.46 -14.54 -2.99
N ALA A 150 -1.17 -14.63 -2.66
CA ALA A 150 -0.29 -15.74 -3.01
C ALA A 150 -0.39 -16.92 -2.04
#